data_AF-A0A7S0YJ28-F1
#
_entry.id   AF-A0A7S0YJ28-F1
#
_cell.length_a   1.000
_cell.length_b   1.000
_cell.length_c   1.000
_cell.angle_alpha   90.00
_cell.angle_beta   90.00
_cell.angle_gamma   90.00
#
_symmetry.space_group_name_H-M   'P 1'
#
loop_
_entity.id
_entity.type
_entity.pdbx_description
1 polymer ?
#
loop_
_entity_poly.entity_id
_entity_poly.type
_entity_poly.pdbx_seq_one_letter_code
_entity_poly.pdbx_strand_id
1 'polypeptide(L)'
;RREDAEKVAQHFYVAYITLAGFDRTGRMQSRCRDEYLWDLENLRRKVGVIEISRKGVLEKAYFIIPSVCSYLTETSKHHLANTVNRANLQIQLAEFSGQFDALYEEM
;
A
#
# COMPACT_ATOMS: atom_id res chain seq x y z
N ARG A 1 -21.66 -12.09 -3.82
CA ARG A 1 -21.42 -12.77 -5.13
C ARG A 1 -20.35 -12.07 -5.98
N ARG A 2 -20.36 -10.74 -6.18
CA ARG A 2 -19.26 -10.00 -6.85
C ARG A 2 -18.20 -9.48 -5.88
N GLU A 3 -18.61 -8.89 -4.76
CA GLU A 3 -17.71 -8.39 -3.73
C GLU A 3 -16.83 -9.50 -3.13
N ASP A 4 -17.41 -10.69 -2.90
CA ASP A 4 -16.64 -11.83 -2.39
C ASP A 4 -15.56 -12.27 -3.38
N ALA A 5 -15.88 -12.28 -4.68
CA ALA A 5 -14.92 -12.62 -5.73
C ALA A 5 -13.79 -11.59 -5.79
N GLU A 6 -14.10 -10.31 -5.62
CA GLU A 6 -13.09 -9.25 -5.57
C GLU A 6 -12.19 -9.39 -4.32
N LYS A 7 -12.75 -9.69 -3.15
CA LYS A 7 -11.95 -9.97 -1.93
C LYS A 7 -11.00 -11.15 -2.14
N VAL A 8 -11.48 -12.23 -2.75
CA VAL A 8 -10.62 -13.37 -3.10
C VAL A 8 -9.52 -12.94 -4.08
N ALA A 9 -9.86 -12.17 -5.11
CA ALA A 9 -8.88 -11.67 -6.08
C ALA A 9 -7.80 -10.79 -5.42
N GLN A 10 -8.18 -9.93 -4.47
CA GLN A 10 -7.26 -9.12 -3.67
C GLN A 10 -6.27 -9.98 -2.87
N HIS A 11 -6.77 -10.99 -2.14
CA HIS A 11 -5.90 -11.89 -1.38
C HIS A 11 -4.99 -12.72 -2.29
N PHE A 12 -5.51 -13.20 -3.43
CA PHE A 12 -4.71 -13.90 -4.42
C PHE A 12 -3.61 -13.00 -4.98
N TYR A 13 -3.94 -11.75 -5.29
CA TYR A 13 -2.97 -10.77 -5.77
C TYR A 13 -1.87 -10.50 -4.75
N VAL A 14 -2.22 -10.31 -3.47
CA VAL A 14 -1.24 -10.18 -2.37
C VAL A 14 -0.31 -11.38 -2.31
N ALA A 15 -0.86 -12.60 -2.35
CA ALA A 15 -0.04 -13.82 -2.35
C ALA A 15 0.90 -13.87 -3.57
N TYR A 16 0.38 -13.53 -4.75
CA TYR A 16 1.14 -13.51 -5.99
C TYR A 16 2.32 -12.53 -5.94
N ILE A 17 2.08 -11.26 -5.57
CA ILE A 17 3.14 -10.25 -5.52
C ILE A 17 4.15 -10.51 -4.40
N THR A 18 3.72 -11.16 -3.32
CA THR A 18 4.62 -11.61 -2.25
C THR A 18 5.58 -12.66 -2.79
N LEU A 19 5.05 -13.72 -3.43
CA LEU A 19 5.85 -14.78 -4.03
C LEU A 19 6.76 -14.24 -5.14
N ALA A 20 6.26 -13.33 -5.96
CA ALA A 20 7.07 -12.64 -6.96
C ALA A 20 8.26 -11.92 -6.30
N GLY A 21 8.06 -11.23 -5.18
CA GLY A 21 9.14 -10.58 -4.43
C GLY A 21 10.29 -11.52 -4.03
N PHE A 22 10.03 -12.82 -3.85
CA PHE A 22 11.05 -13.84 -3.56
C PHE A 22 11.57 -14.58 -4.81
N ASP A 23 10.92 -14.41 -5.97
CA ASP A 23 11.33 -15.02 -7.23
C ASP A 23 12.56 -14.31 -7.81
N ARG A 24 13.74 -14.90 -7.58
CA ARG A 24 15.01 -14.42 -8.14
C ARG A 24 15.11 -14.59 -9.66
N THR A 25 14.24 -15.40 -10.27
CA THR A 25 14.25 -15.65 -11.72
C THR A 25 13.47 -14.60 -12.50
N GLY A 26 12.63 -13.80 -11.83
CA GLY A 26 11.78 -12.77 -12.44
C GLY A 26 10.63 -13.33 -13.30
N ARG A 27 10.42 -14.65 -13.29
CA ARG A 27 9.37 -15.31 -14.07
C ARG A 27 7.99 -14.86 -13.59
N MET A 28 7.78 -14.74 -12.28
CA MET A 28 6.53 -14.26 -11.71
C MET A 28 6.31 -12.79 -12.06
N GLN A 29 7.31 -11.92 -11.92
CA GLN A 29 7.17 -10.51 -12.32
C GLN A 29 6.77 -10.36 -13.78
N SER A 30 7.36 -11.16 -14.67
CA SER A 30 7.03 -11.11 -16.11
C SER A 30 5.57 -11.44 -16.42
N ARG A 31 4.91 -12.21 -15.54
CA ARG A 31 3.50 -12.64 -15.64
C ARG A 31 2.53 -11.75 -14.85
N CYS A 32 3.01 -10.68 -14.20
CA CYS A 32 2.17 -9.69 -13.55
C CYS A 32 1.54 -8.75 -14.61
N ARG A 33 0.65 -9.31 -15.43
CA ARG A 33 -0.03 -8.63 -16.55
C ARG A 33 -1.53 -8.93 -16.51
N ASP A 34 -2.32 -8.05 -17.13
CA ASP A 34 -3.79 -8.17 -17.20
C ASP A 34 -4.26 -9.50 -17.83
N GLU A 35 -3.42 -10.12 -18.68
CA GLU A 35 -3.69 -11.44 -19.27
C GLU A 35 -3.79 -12.58 -18.24
N TYR A 36 -3.09 -12.44 -17.10
CA TYR A 36 -2.95 -13.50 -16.10
C TYR A 36 -3.58 -13.14 -14.76
N LEU A 37 -3.90 -11.86 -14.55
CA LEU A 37 -4.43 -11.34 -13.30
C LEU A 37 -5.69 -10.55 -13.57
N TRP A 38 -6.76 -10.91 -12.87
CA TRP A 38 -8.06 -10.26 -12.99
C TRP A 38 -7.96 -8.79 -12.55
N ASP A 39 -8.28 -7.86 -13.46
CA ASP A 39 -8.41 -6.42 -13.16
C ASP A 39 -7.20 -5.85 -12.39
N LEU A 40 -5.99 -6.05 -12.95
CA LEU A 40 -4.72 -5.73 -12.29
C LEU A 40 -4.63 -4.26 -11.88
N GLU A 41 -5.16 -3.35 -12.69
CA GLU A 41 -5.16 -1.92 -12.38
C GLU A 41 -5.98 -1.60 -11.13
N ASN A 42 -7.19 -2.15 -11.02
CA ASN A 42 -8.02 -2.02 -9.81
C ASN A 42 -7.35 -2.67 -8.60
N LEU A 43 -6.77 -3.87 -8.76
CA LEU A 43 -6.05 -4.55 -7.68
C LEU A 43 -4.84 -3.74 -7.17
N ARG A 44 -4.07 -3.13 -8.07
CA ARG A 44 -2.95 -2.25 -7.71
C ARG A 44 -3.37 -1.03 -6.89
N ARG A 45 -4.56 -0.48 -7.15
CA ARG A 45 -5.12 0.65 -6.41
C ARG A 45 -5.66 0.26 -5.04
N LYS A 46 -5.98 -1.02 -4.82
CA LYS A 46 -6.58 -1.53 -3.60
C LYS A 46 -5.59 -2.24 -2.67
N VAL A 47 -4.39 -2.57 -3.14
CA VAL A 47 -3.36 -3.25 -2.35
C VAL A 47 -2.20 -2.31 -2.08
N GLY A 48 -1.93 -2.07 -0.79
CA GLY A 48 -0.81 -1.28 -0.30
C GLY A 48 0.39 -2.15 0.04
N VAL A 49 1.58 -1.57 -0.09
CA VAL A 49 2.86 -2.17 0.31
C VAL A 49 3.63 -1.16 1.15
N ILE A 50 4.11 -1.58 2.31
CA ILE A 50 5.03 -0.80 3.14
C ILE A 50 6.28 -1.62 3.44
N GLU A 51 7.41 -0.94 3.53
CA GLU A 51 8.67 -1.52 4.01
C GLU A 51 8.86 -1.13 5.47
N ILE A 52 9.05 -2.13 6.33
CA ILE A 52 9.23 -1.94 7.78
C ILE A 52 10.50 -2.63 8.23
N SER A 53 11.22 -2.00 9.16
CA SER A 53 12.36 -2.63 9.84
C SER A 53 11.87 -3.30 11.10
N ARG A 54 12.02 -4.63 11.19
CA ARG A 54 11.65 -5.42 12.37
C ARG A 54 12.84 -6.29 12.77
N LYS A 55 13.29 -6.15 14.03
CA LYS A 55 14.42 -6.93 14.58
C LYS A 55 15.69 -6.87 13.70
N GLY A 56 15.95 -5.73 13.05
CA GLY A 56 17.11 -5.52 12.18
C GLY A 56 16.97 -6.10 10.76
N VAL A 57 15.80 -6.61 10.40
CA VAL A 57 15.49 -7.09 9.04
C VAL A 57 14.50 -6.15 8.38
N LEU A 58 14.75 -5.79 7.12
CA LEU A 58 13.80 -5.05 6.30
C LEU A 58 12.78 -6.04 5.70
N GLU A 59 11.52 -5.86 6.06
CA GLU A 59 10.40 -6.70 5.65
C GLU A 59 9.41 -5.87 4.83
N LYS A 60 8.77 -6.51 3.84
CA LYS A 60 7.62 -5.92 3.12
C LYS A 60 6.33 -6.44 3.75
N ALA A 61 5.46 -5.54 4.16
CA ALA A 61 4.11 -5.86 4.57
C ALA A 61 3.12 -5.43 3.48
N TYR A 62 2.25 -6.37 3.10
CA TYR A 62 1.21 -6.18 2.10
C TYR A 62 -0.15 -6.14 2.80
N PHE A 63 -1.03 -5.25 2.39
CA PHE A 63 -2.35 -5.10 3.01
C PHE A 63 -3.39 -4.60 2.00
N ILE A 64 -4.66 -4.84 2.31
CA ILE A 64 -5.76 -4.28 1.55
C ILE A 64 -6.02 -2.88 2.09
N ILE A 65 -6.00 -1.88 1.22
CA ILE A 65 -6.25 -0.48 1.57
C ILE A 65 -7.72 -0.37 2.02
N PRO A 66 -7.99 0.10 3.25
CA PRO A 66 -9.35 0.31 3.72
C PRO A 66 -10.12 1.26 2.80
N SER A 67 -11.39 0.98 2.54
CA SER A 67 -12.23 1.82 1.66
C SER A 67 -12.38 3.25 2.20
N VAL A 68 -12.32 3.44 3.52
CA VAL A 68 -12.34 4.74 4.17
C VAL A 68 -11.21 5.66 3.68
N CYS A 69 -10.05 5.10 3.30
CA CYS A 69 -8.95 5.88 2.74
C CYS A 69 -9.26 6.53 1.38
N SER A 70 -10.34 6.13 0.70
CA SER A 70 -10.77 6.78 -0.54
C SER A 70 -11.43 8.15 -0.33
N TYR A 71 -11.85 8.47 0.89
CA TYR A 71 -12.45 9.76 1.23
C TYR A 71 -11.44 10.86 1.49
N LEU A 72 -10.16 10.50 1.73
CA LEU A 72 -9.11 11.46 1.97
C LEU A 72 -8.87 12.35 0.74
N THR A 73 -8.97 13.66 0.91
CA THR A 73 -8.85 14.61 -0.20
C THR A 73 -7.42 14.70 -0.73
N GLU A 74 -7.28 14.98 -2.03
CA GLU A 74 -5.96 15.26 -2.63
C GLU A 74 -5.29 16.48 -1.99
N THR A 75 -6.08 17.49 -1.58
CA THR A 75 -5.58 18.66 -0.84
C THR A 75 -4.90 18.24 0.46
N SER A 76 -5.52 17.37 1.27
CA SER A 76 -4.93 16.88 2.52
C SER A 76 -3.68 16.04 2.29
N LYS A 77 -3.66 15.22 1.24
CA LYS A 77 -2.44 14.47 0.83
C LYS A 77 -1.30 15.41 0.47
N HIS A 78 -1.57 16.45 -0.32
CA HIS A 78 -0.57 17.46 -0.69
C HIS A 78 -0.12 18.29 0.51
N HIS A 79 -1.04 18.63 1.41
CA HIS A 79 -0.71 19.32 2.65
C HIS A 79 0.27 18.50 3.48
N LEU A 80 -0.04 17.22 3.74
CA LEU A 80 0.86 16.32 4.46
C LEU A 80 2.25 16.24 3.80
N ALA A 81 2.31 16.12 2.47
CA ALA A 81 3.58 16.01 1.75
C ALA A 81 4.47 17.27 1.88
N ASN A 82 3.85 18.45 2.00
CA ASN A 82 4.52 19.74 2.00
C ASN A 82 4.82 20.29 3.41
N THR A 83 4.00 19.92 4.41
CA THR A 83 4.10 20.46 5.77
C THR A 83 5.14 19.73 6.63
N VAL A 84 5.46 18.47 6.30
CA VAL A 84 6.42 17.69 7.09
C VAL A 84 7.84 18.24 6.92
N ASN A 85 8.44 18.64 8.04
CA ASN A 85 9.81 19.08 8.15
C ASN A 85 10.79 17.92 7.92
N ARG A 86 11.65 18.08 6.91
CA ARG A 86 12.62 17.06 6.48
C ARG A 86 14.03 17.31 7.00
N ALA A 87 14.19 18.17 8.01
CA ALA A 87 15.50 18.51 8.58
C ALA A 87 16.19 17.30 9.22
N ASN A 88 15.44 16.39 9.85
CA ASN A 88 15.97 15.11 10.31
C ASN A 88 14.88 14.02 10.30
N LEU A 89 15.30 12.76 10.26
CA LEU A 89 14.39 11.61 10.15
C LEU A 89 13.44 11.48 11.35
N GLN A 90 13.89 11.82 12.56
CA GLN A 90 13.08 11.69 13.76
C GLN A 90 11.92 12.71 13.77
N ILE A 91 12.21 13.96 13.44
CA ILE A 91 11.22 15.03 13.30
C ILE A 91 10.27 14.70 12.16
N GLN A 92 10.80 14.25 11.02
CA GLN A 92 9.99 13.86 9.87
C GLN A 92 8.96 12.79 10.24
N LEU A 93 9.38 11.73 10.93
CA LEU A 93 8.49 10.65 11.36
C LEU A 93 7.49 11.10 12.43
N ALA A 94 7.93 11.94 13.37
CA ALA A 94 7.07 12.46 14.43
C ALA A 94 5.97 13.37 13.87
N GLU A 95 6.33 14.32 13.00
CA GLU A 95 5.36 15.23 12.38
C GLU A 95 4.43 14.50 11.42
N PHE A 96 4.95 13.55 10.64
CA PHE A 96 4.11 12.72 9.77
C PHE A 96 3.08 11.92 10.57
N SER A 97 3.51 11.29 11.67
CA SER A 97 2.62 10.49 12.53
C SER A 97 1.64 11.35 13.33
N GLY A 98 2.03 12.57 13.71
CA GLY A 98 1.18 13.51 14.44
C GLY A 98 -0.04 13.99 13.64
N GLN A 99 -0.05 13.81 12.32
CA GLN A 99 -1.19 14.15 11.45
C GLN A 99 -2.18 12.99 11.28
N PHE A 100 -1.86 11.77 11.75
CA PHE A 100 -2.68 10.59 11.46
C PHE A 100 -4.10 10.69 12.02
N ASP A 101 -4.26 11.17 13.25
CA ASP A 101 -5.58 11.29 13.87
C ASP A 101 -6.46 12.29 13.13
N ALA A 102 -5.91 13.45 12.74
CA ALA A 102 -6.63 14.46 11.97
C ALA A 102 -7.04 13.95 10.58
N LEU A 103 -6.15 13.23 9.90
CA LEU A 103 -6.46 12.60 8.61
C LEU A 103 -7.50 11.49 8.77
N TYR A 104 -7.47 10.76 9.88
CA TYR A 104 -8.45 9.73 10.19
C TYR A 104 -9.83 10.32 10.47
N GLU A 105 -9.91 11.47 11.15
CA GLU A 105 -11.17 12.20 11.38
C GLU A 105 -11.76 12.80 10.09
N GLU A 106 -10.94 13.11 9.08
CA GLU A 106 -11.40 13.58 7.76
C GLU A 106 -12.10 12.48 6.94
N MET A 107 -11.69 11.23 7.10
CA MET A 107 -12.11 10.09 6.26
C MET A 107 -13.39 9.41 6.74
#